data_AF-A0A933H956-F1
#
_entry.id   AF-A0A933H956-F1
#
_cell.length_a   1.000
_cell.length_b   1.000
_cell.length_c   1.000
_cell.angle_alpha   90.00
_cell.angle_beta   90.00
_cell.angle_gamma   90.00
#
_symmetry.space_group_name_H-M   'P 1'
#
loop_
_entity.id
_entity.type
_entity.pdbx_description
1 polymer ?
#
loop_
_entity_poly.entity_id
_entity_poly.type
_entity_poly.pdbx_seq_one_letter_code
_entity_poly.pdbx_strand_id
1 'polypeptide(L)'
;AHYGHTQFIFPLGYRGDWFRRYFFEYESLTHDLTFKLGETDKRTYHDANRESDWEVTLFDAGVPTNKGARIRKAMERSDAPTFFATYGDGIGDVNIEALLKFHRAHGKLATLTGYQPFNQYGVVETKGDQVIALREKPRLTDWVNAGFFVFGLFARRR
;
A
#
# COMPACT_ATOMS: atom_id res chain seq x y z
N ALA A 1 -12.96 6.50 1.87
CA ALA A 1 -11.65 6.64 1.18
C ALA A 1 -11.51 8.05 0.59
N HIS A 2 -10.43 8.80 0.91
CA HIS A 2 -10.28 10.22 0.49
C HIS A 2 -10.24 10.41 -1.04
N TYR A 3 -9.57 9.50 -1.76
CA TYR A 3 -9.43 9.56 -3.23
C TYR A 3 -10.48 8.71 -3.98
N GLY A 4 -11.58 8.30 -3.33
CA GLY A 4 -12.67 7.57 -4.00
C GLY A 4 -12.36 6.14 -4.47
N HIS A 5 -11.25 5.54 -4.03
CA HIS A 5 -10.90 4.14 -4.32
C HIS A 5 -11.30 3.24 -3.16
N THR A 6 -12.22 2.31 -3.41
CA THR A 6 -12.84 1.45 -2.38
C THR A 6 -12.70 -0.04 -2.65
N GLN A 7 -12.11 -0.43 -3.78
CA GLN A 7 -11.83 -1.83 -4.12
C GLN A 7 -10.36 -2.17 -3.84
N PHE A 8 -10.12 -3.12 -2.94
CA PHE A 8 -8.79 -3.52 -2.50
C PHE A 8 -8.56 -5.01 -2.71
N ILE A 9 -7.40 -5.37 -3.22
CA ILE A 9 -7.01 -6.76 -3.44
C ILE A 9 -5.68 -7.03 -2.71
N PHE A 10 -5.71 -7.96 -1.76
CA PHE A 10 -4.54 -8.35 -0.97
C PHE A 10 -4.04 -9.73 -1.38
N PRO A 11 -2.91 -9.81 -2.12
CA PRO A 11 -2.23 -11.07 -2.44
C PRO A 11 -1.42 -11.56 -1.22
N LEU A 12 -2.09 -12.30 -0.33
CA LEU A 12 -1.56 -12.76 0.96
C LEU A 12 -0.43 -13.78 0.82
N GLY A 13 0.36 -13.93 1.88
CA GLY A 13 1.46 -14.89 1.98
C GLY A 13 1.67 -15.30 3.43
N TYR A 14 2.89 -15.13 3.95
CA TYR A 14 3.17 -15.37 5.37
C TYR A 14 2.18 -14.61 6.26
N ARG A 15 1.61 -15.30 7.25
CA ARG A 15 0.58 -14.77 8.18
C ARG A 15 -0.68 -14.23 7.50
N GLY A 16 -1.04 -14.75 6.32
CA GLY A 16 -2.28 -14.34 5.63
C GLY A 16 -3.55 -14.58 6.45
N ASP A 17 -3.53 -15.54 7.38
CA ASP A 17 -4.59 -15.81 8.35
C ASP A 17 -4.90 -14.61 9.24
N TRP A 18 -3.90 -13.79 9.60
CA TRP A 18 -4.10 -12.58 10.42
C TRP A 18 -4.95 -11.54 9.70
N PHE A 19 -4.68 -11.33 8.40
CA PHE A 19 -5.48 -10.44 7.56
C PHE A 19 -6.91 -10.95 7.41
N ARG A 20 -7.08 -12.26 7.17
CA ARG A 20 -8.41 -12.87 7.07
C ARG A 20 -9.21 -12.70 8.34
N ARG A 21 -8.57 -12.94 9.49
CA ARG A 21 -9.19 -12.76 10.80
C ARG A 21 -9.58 -11.30 11.05
N TYR A 22 -8.69 -10.36 10.75
CA TYR A 22 -8.98 -8.93 10.87
C TYR A 22 -10.24 -8.54 10.09
N PHE A 23 -10.35 -8.93 8.82
CA PHE A 23 -11.54 -8.61 8.01
C PHE A 23 -12.79 -9.39 8.42
N PHE A 24 -12.65 -10.61 8.95
CA PHE A 24 -13.76 -11.39 9.51
C PHE A 24 -14.30 -10.78 10.81
N GLU A 25 -13.41 -10.19 11.62
CA GLU A 25 -13.72 -9.57 12.90
C GLU A 25 -13.85 -8.04 12.80
N TYR A 26 -13.81 -7.47 11.59
CA TYR A 26 -13.59 -6.03 11.33
C TYR A 26 -14.48 -5.14 12.19
N GLU A 27 -15.79 -5.31 12.08
CA GLU A 27 -16.78 -4.53 12.83
C GLU A 27 -16.53 -4.56 14.34
N SER A 28 -16.12 -5.71 14.88
CA SER A 28 -15.86 -5.88 16.31
C SER A 28 -14.50 -5.34 16.76
N LEU A 29 -13.57 -5.14 15.83
CA LEU A 29 -12.25 -4.57 16.13
C LEU A 29 -12.20 -3.05 15.93
N THR A 30 -13.11 -2.50 15.14
CA THR A 30 -13.06 -1.08 14.71
C THR A 30 -14.17 -0.20 15.26
N HIS A 31 -15.24 -0.77 15.82
CA HIS A 31 -16.36 0.00 16.38
C HIS A 31 -16.44 -0.15 17.90
N ASP A 32 -16.94 0.89 18.56
CA ASP A 32 -17.39 0.78 19.93
C ASP A 32 -18.59 -0.17 20.02
N LEU A 33 -18.56 -1.07 21.00
CA LEU A 33 -19.51 -2.18 21.09
C LEU A 33 -19.92 -2.51 22.53
N THR A 34 -21.16 -2.96 22.69
CA THR A 34 -21.70 -3.47 23.98
C THR A 34 -22.15 -4.90 23.84
N PHE A 35 -21.74 -5.74 24.78
CA PHE A 35 -22.22 -7.11 24.93
C PHE A 35 -23.26 -7.19 26.05
N LYS A 36 -24.32 -7.98 25.83
CA LYS A 36 -25.22 -8.40 26.91
C LYS A 36 -24.89 -9.82 27.33
N LEU A 37 -24.14 -9.95 28.43
CA LEU A 37 -23.73 -11.25 28.97
C LEU A 37 -24.97 -12.07 29.41
N GLY A 38 -24.98 -13.36 29.08
CA GLY A 38 -26.13 -14.26 29.32
C GLY A 38 -27.10 -14.40 28.14
N GLU A 39 -26.97 -13.57 27.09
CA GLU A 39 -27.64 -13.75 25.81
C GLU A 39 -26.59 -14.04 24.73
N THR A 40 -26.64 -15.24 24.12
CA THR A 40 -25.67 -15.65 23.10
C THR A 40 -25.73 -14.73 21.87
N ASP A 41 -24.56 -14.28 21.41
CA ASP A 41 -24.35 -13.47 20.20
C ASP A 41 -25.08 -12.11 20.12
N LYS A 42 -25.53 -11.57 21.26
CA LYS A 42 -26.13 -10.23 21.28
C LYS A 42 -25.08 -9.15 21.53
N ARG A 43 -24.69 -8.47 20.45
CA ARG A 43 -23.82 -7.28 20.46
C ARG A 43 -24.49 -6.11 19.73
N THR A 44 -24.23 -4.90 20.21
CA THR A 44 -24.68 -3.66 19.58
C THR A 44 -23.44 -2.84 19.21
N TYR A 45 -23.41 -2.32 17.98
CA TYR A 45 -22.39 -1.39 17.50
C TYR A 45 -22.92 0.04 17.63
N HIS A 46 -22.07 0.95 18.11
CA HIS A 46 -22.50 2.32 18.45
C HIS A 46 -22.19 3.36 17.38
N ASP A 47 -21.28 3.04 16.46
CA ASP A 47 -20.85 3.95 15.40
C ASP A 47 -21.27 3.47 14.02
N ALA A 48 -21.35 4.40 13.08
CA ALA A 48 -21.60 4.11 11.67
C ALA A 48 -20.29 3.70 10.96
N ASN A 49 -20.35 2.59 10.20
CA ASN A 49 -19.21 2.11 9.42
C ASN A 49 -18.93 3.05 8.23
N ARG A 50 -17.83 3.80 8.31
CA ARG A 50 -17.39 4.77 7.30
C ARG A 50 -16.83 4.11 6.04
N GLU A 51 -16.49 2.83 6.12
CA GLU A 51 -15.90 2.00 5.07
C GLU A 51 -16.92 0.99 4.54
N SER A 52 -18.21 1.20 4.78
CA SER A 52 -19.31 0.30 4.39
C SER A 52 -19.43 0.05 2.87
N ASP A 53 -18.80 0.88 2.04
CA ASP A 53 -18.72 0.74 0.59
C ASP A 53 -17.42 0.08 0.09
N TRP A 54 -16.56 -0.41 0.99
CA TRP A 54 -15.29 -1.04 0.61
C TRP A 54 -15.47 -2.50 0.25
N GLU A 55 -14.84 -2.89 -0.85
CA GLU A 55 -14.77 -4.27 -1.30
C GLU A 55 -13.34 -4.78 -1.14
N VAL A 56 -13.16 -5.81 -0.31
CA VAL A 56 -11.84 -6.35 0.03
C VAL A 56 -11.72 -7.80 -0.42
N THR A 57 -10.83 -8.05 -1.38
CA THR A 57 -10.49 -9.40 -1.86
C THR A 57 -9.22 -9.90 -1.19
N LEU A 58 -9.31 -11.03 -0.48
CA LEU A 58 -8.17 -11.68 0.17
C LEU A 58 -7.90 -13.06 -0.46
N PHE A 59 -6.75 -13.24 -1.10
CA PHE A 59 -6.37 -14.53 -1.67
C PHE A 59 -4.96 -14.93 -1.27
N ASP A 60 -4.72 -16.24 -1.11
CA ASP A 60 -3.37 -16.73 -0.88
C ASP A 60 -2.59 -16.74 -2.20
N ALA A 61 -1.58 -15.88 -2.29
CA ALA A 61 -0.68 -15.85 -3.43
C ALA A 61 0.48 -16.84 -3.28
N GLY A 62 0.66 -17.46 -2.11
CA GLY A 62 1.72 -18.40 -1.74
C GLY A 62 2.94 -17.69 -1.15
N VAL A 63 3.54 -18.24 -0.09
CA VAL A 63 4.73 -17.68 0.59
C VAL A 63 5.91 -17.41 -0.36
N PRO A 64 6.34 -18.33 -1.25
CA PRO A 64 7.53 -18.10 -2.09
C PRO A 64 7.28 -17.11 -3.25
N THR A 65 6.05 -16.64 -3.43
CA THR A 65 5.69 -15.77 -4.56
C THR A 65 6.29 -14.38 -4.39
N ASN A 66 7.07 -13.94 -5.36
CA ASN A 66 7.71 -12.63 -5.38
C ASN A 66 6.71 -11.47 -5.63
N LYS A 67 7.16 -10.22 -5.46
CA LYS A 67 6.32 -9.02 -5.60
C LYS A 67 5.65 -8.91 -6.97
N GLY A 68 6.40 -9.13 -8.05
CA GLY A 68 5.87 -9.02 -9.42
C GLY A 68 4.76 -10.05 -9.72
N ALA A 69 4.97 -11.31 -9.32
CA ALA A 69 3.98 -12.36 -9.49
C ALA A 69 2.72 -12.13 -8.61
N ARG A 70 2.88 -11.57 -7.40
CA ARG A 70 1.73 -11.16 -6.56
C ARG A 70 0.89 -10.09 -7.24
N ILE A 71 1.54 -9.06 -7.80
CA ILE A 71 0.86 -7.99 -8.56
C ILE A 71 0.11 -8.61 -9.74
N ARG A 72 0.75 -9.46 -10.54
CA ARG A 72 0.10 -10.12 -11.69
C ARG A 72 -1.15 -10.91 -11.29
N LYS A 73 -1.04 -11.76 -10.26
CA LYS A 73 -2.19 -12.53 -9.75
C LYS A 73 -3.32 -11.64 -9.24
N ALA A 74 -3.01 -10.50 -8.64
CA ALA A 74 -4.02 -9.52 -8.20
C ALA A 74 -4.67 -8.82 -9.40
N MET A 75 -3.89 -8.46 -10.43
CA MET A 75 -4.41 -7.85 -11.66
C MET A 75 -5.39 -8.76 -12.40
N GLU A 76 -5.15 -10.06 -12.43
CA GLU A 76 -6.02 -11.08 -13.04
C GLU A 76 -7.41 -11.17 -12.37
N ARG A 77 -7.58 -10.58 -11.17
CA ARG A 77 -8.82 -10.60 -10.38
C ARG A 77 -9.61 -9.30 -10.41
N SER A 78 -9.17 -8.34 -11.21
CA SER A 78 -9.89 -7.08 -11.44
C SER A 78 -10.22 -6.98 -12.91
N ASP A 79 -11.26 -6.23 -13.27
CA ASP A 79 -11.53 -5.83 -14.66
C ASP A 79 -11.12 -4.39 -14.94
N ALA A 80 -10.57 -3.68 -13.95
CA ALA A 80 -10.20 -2.28 -14.09
C ALA A 80 -9.12 -2.08 -15.18
N PRO A 81 -9.28 -1.07 -16.05
CA PRO A 81 -8.31 -0.76 -17.10
C PRO A 81 -7.03 -0.11 -16.57
N THR A 82 -7.07 0.38 -15.34
CA THR A 82 -5.95 0.98 -14.62
C THR A 82 -6.08 0.57 -13.18
N PHE A 83 -4.97 0.18 -12.56
CA PHE A 83 -4.95 -0.21 -11.16
C PHE A 83 -3.76 0.42 -10.45
N PHE A 84 -3.97 0.71 -9.17
CA PHE A 84 -2.91 1.13 -8.27
C PHE A 84 -2.29 -0.11 -7.63
N ALA A 85 -0.99 -0.03 -7.36
CA ALA A 85 -0.33 -0.97 -6.46
C ALA A 85 0.51 -0.18 -5.47
N THR A 86 0.58 -0.68 -4.24
CA THR A 86 1.50 -0.14 -3.25
C THR A 86 2.11 -1.23 -2.37
N TYR A 87 3.20 -0.91 -1.70
CA TYR A 87 3.69 -1.72 -0.60
C TYR A 87 2.83 -1.48 0.65
N GLY A 88 2.55 -2.53 1.43
CA GLY A 88 1.69 -2.45 2.62
C GLY A 88 2.34 -1.80 3.84
N ASP A 89 3.62 -1.43 3.75
CA ASP A 89 4.46 -0.84 4.80
C ASP A 89 4.81 0.64 4.53
N GLY A 90 4.39 1.20 3.39
CA GLY A 90 4.66 2.58 3.00
C GLY A 90 3.48 3.51 3.29
N ILE A 91 3.74 4.61 3.99
CA ILE A 91 2.81 5.74 4.15
C ILE A 91 3.49 6.98 3.57
N GLY A 92 2.75 7.79 2.81
CA GLY A 92 3.26 9.03 2.26
C GLY A 92 2.14 9.96 1.82
N ASP A 93 2.45 11.26 1.77
CA ASP A 93 1.54 12.30 1.25
C ASP A 93 1.57 12.34 -0.28
N VAL A 94 1.24 11.21 -0.90
CA VAL A 94 1.22 11.06 -2.36
C VAL A 94 -0.15 11.46 -2.88
N ASN A 95 -0.18 12.43 -3.79
CA ASN A 95 -1.40 12.80 -4.49
C ASN A 95 -1.76 11.75 -5.55
N ILE A 96 -2.70 10.87 -5.21
CA ILE A 96 -3.11 9.72 -6.04
C ILE A 96 -3.79 10.17 -7.34
N GLU A 97 -4.56 11.26 -7.31
CA GLU A 97 -5.18 11.82 -8.51
C GLU A 97 -4.15 12.39 -9.48
N ALA A 98 -3.16 13.14 -8.97
CA ALA A 98 -2.08 13.68 -9.79
C ALA A 98 -1.24 12.56 -10.40
N LEU A 99 -0.96 11.51 -9.63
CA LEU A 99 -0.26 10.32 -10.10
C LEU A 99 -1.03 9.62 -11.24
N LEU A 100 -2.34 9.44 -11.09
CA LEU A 100 -3.20 8.87 -12.13
C LEU A 100 -3.26 9.74 -13.39
N LYS A 101 -3.40 11.06 -13.21
CA LYS A 101 -3.40 12.04 -14.31
C LYS A 101 -2.08 11.97 -15.09
N PHE A 102 -0.96 11.92 -14.38
CA PHE A 102 0.37 11.78 -14.98
C PHE A 102 0.49 10.46 -15.77
N HIS A 103 0.06 9.33 -15.18
CA HIS A 103 0.06 8.03 -15.85
C HIS A 103 -0.71 8.05 -17.18
N ARG A 104 -1.93 8.59 -17.14
CA ARG A 104 -2.80 8.71 -18.31
C ARG A 104 -2.20 9.63 -19.38
N ALA A 105 -1.57 10.73 -18.98
CA ALA A 105 -1.01 11.70 -19.90
C ALA A 105 0.15 11.13 -20.74
N HIS A 106 0.99 10.27 -20.18
CA HIS A 106 2.13 9.70 -20.91
C HIS A 106 1.84 8.33 -21.56
N GLY A 107 0.75 7.64 -21.17
CA GLY A 107 0.28 6.40 -21.81
C GLY A 107 1.29 5.24 -21.79
N LYS A 108 2.13 5.14 -20.76
CA LYS A 108 3.15 4.08 -20.63
C LYS A 108 2.60 2.91 -19.80
N LEU A 109 3.30 1.78 -19.80
CA LEU A 109 2.86 0.56 -19.09
C LEU A 109 2.72 0.76 -17.58
N ALA A 110 3.61 1.54 -16.99
CA ALA A 110 3.66 1.76 -15.55
C ALA A 110 4.15 3.17 -15.23
N THR A 111 3.73 3.66 -14.07
CA THR A 111 4.25 4.85 -13.39
C THR A 111 4.59 4.44 -11.96
N LEU A 112 5.68 4.96 -11.42
CA LEU A 112 6.03 4.81 -10.02
C LEU A 112 6.37 6.16 -9.41
N THR A 113 6.15 6.28 -8.10
CA THR A 113 6.53 7.48 -7.34
C THR A 113 7.97 7.35 -6.89
N GLY A 114 8.78 8.36 -7.22
CA GLY A 114 10.16 8.48 -6.75
C GLY A 114 10.25 9.33 -5.49
N TYR A 115 11.18 9.01 -4.60
CA TYR A 115 11.51 9.83 -3.43
C TYR A 115 13.03 9.87 -3.23
N GLN A 116 13.55 10.96 -2.68
CA GLN A 116 14.95 11.10 -2.28
C GLN A 116 15.04 11.01 -0.76
N PRO A 117 15.45 9.85 -0.21
CA PRO A 117 15.50 9.65 1.23
C PRO A 117 16.67 10.41 1.84
N PHE A 118 16.60 10.59 3.16
CA PHE A 118 17.75 11.01 3.92
C PHE A 118 18.71 9.84 4.08
N ASN A 119 20.00 10.13 4.03
CA ASN A 119 21.03 9.18 4.45
C ASN A 119 20.75 8.80 5.91
N GLN A 120 20.93 7.53 6.24
CA GLN A 120 20.75 7.06 7.61
C GLN A 120 21.88 7.52 8.54
N TYR A 121 23.03 7.91 7.95
CA TYR A 121 24.24 8.29 8.64
C TYR A 121 24.66 9.73 8.33
N GLY A 122 25.46 10.29 9.23
CA GLY A 122 26.23 11.49 8.94
C GLY A 122 27.25 11.23 7.84
N VAL A 123 27.33 12.13 6.87
CA VAL A 123 28.28 12.08 5.76
C VAL A 123 29.42 13.03 6.07
N VAL A 124 30.64 12.51 6.11
CA VAL A 124 31.86 13.30 6.30
C VAL A 124 32.43 13.74 4.96
N GLU A 125 32.91 14.97 4.89
CA GLU A 125 33.79 15.43 3.82
C GLU A 125 35.22 15.51 4.36
N THR A 126 36.16 15.01 3.58
CA THR A 126 37.57 14.95 3.96
C THR A 126 38.46 15.67 2.95
N LYS A 127 39.59 16.18 3.44
CA LYS A 127 40.72 16.62 2.63
C LYS A 127 41.95 15.86 3.10
N GLY A 128 42.33 14.80 2.37
CA GLY A 128 43.28 13.81 2.86
C GLY A 128 42.72 13.09 4.09
N ASP A 129 43.51 13.01 5.15
CA ASP A 129 43.13 12.35 6.42
C ASP A 129 42.39 13.27 7.40
N GLN A 130 42.12 14.53 7.02
CA GLN A 130 41.41 15.50 7.84
C GLN A 130 39.93 15.60 7.45
N VAL A 131 39.02 15.45 8.41
CA VAL A 131 37.60 15.78 8.25
C VAL A 131 37.42 17.30 8.23
N ILE A 132 36.77 17.82 7.20
CA ILE A 132 36.52 19.26 7.02
C ILE A 132 35.05 19.65 7.18
N ALA A 133 34.12 18.70 7.03
CA ALA A 133 32.71 18.92 7.31
C ALA A 133 32.02 17.60 7.68
N LEU A 134 30.94 17.70 8.44
CA LEU A 134 30.00 16.61 8.69
C LEU A 134 28.60 17.13 8.41
N ARG A 135 27.89 16.45 7.50
CA ARG A 135 26.47 16.68 7.24
C ARG A 135 25.69 15.56 7.89
N GLU A 136 24.85 15.90 8.85
CA GLU A 136 24.00 14.90 9.51
C GLU A 136 22.83 14.53 8.58
N LYS A 137 22.72 13.24 8.25
CA LYS A 137 21.62 12.65 7.47
C LYS A 137 21.21 13.48 6.24
N PRO A 138 22.14 13.87 5.35
CA PRO A 138 21.80 14.66 4.18
C PRO A 138 20.85 13.88 3.27
N ARG A 139 20.05 14.58 2.46
CA ARG A 139 19.29 13.92 1.40
C ARG A 139 20.23 13.24 0.41
N LEU A 140 19.85 12.04 -0.01
CA LEU A 140 20.47 11.39 -1.16
C LEU A 140 20.12 12.15 -2.44
N THR A 141 21.05 12.15 -3.39
CA THR A 141 20.82 12.69 -4.73
C THR A 141 20.07 11.71 -5.61
N ASP A 142 20.17 10.42 -5.33
CA ASP A 142 19.48 9.37 -6.08
C ASP A 142 18.00 9.28 -5.72
N TRP A 143 17.18 9.03 -6.74
CA TRP A 143 15.76 8.74 -6.57
C TRP A 143 15.59 7.25 -6.27
N VAL A 144 14.86 6.93 -5.21
CA VAL A 144 14.45 5.58 -4.89
C VAL A 144 12.96 5.38 -5.15
N ASN A 145 12.57 4.12 -5.33
CA ASN A 145 11.18 3.75 -5.49
C ASN A 145 10.41 3.90 -4.16
N ALA A 146 9.46 4.83 -4.11
CA ALA A 146 8.63 5.10 -2.94
C ALA A 146 7.46 4.12 -2.78
N GLY A 147 7.27 3.20 -3.73
CA GLY A 147 6.31 2.11 -3.61
C GLY A 147 4.91 2.40 -4.10
N PHE A 148 4.60 3.60 -4.59
CA PHE A 148 3.28 3.91 -5.15
C PHE A 148 3.28 3.82 -6.68
N PHE A 149 2.49 2.92 -7.23
CA PHE A 149 2.47 2.60 -8.66
C PHE A 149 1.10 2.79 -9.29
N VAL A 150 1.10 3.08 -10.59
CA VAL A 150 -0.06 2.98 -11.48
C VAL A 150 0.32 2.15 -12.68
N PHE A 151 -0.54 1.23 -13.07
CA PHE A 151 -0.33 0.34 -14.20
C PHE A 151 -1.54 0.36 -15.13
N GLY A 152 -1.30 0.30 -16.44
CA GLY A 152 -2.33 0.28 -17.47
C GLY A 152 -2.65 -1.12 -18.02
N LEU A 153 -3.76 -1.23 -18.76
CA LEU A 153 -4.32 -2.47 -19.35
C LEU A 153 -3.30 -3.36 -20.08
N PHE A 154 -2.32 -2.77 -20.76
CA PHE A 154 -1.30 -3.51 -21.52
C PHE A 154 -0.36 -4.35 -20.65
N ALA A 155 -0.26 -4.07 -19.34
CA ALA A 155 0.53 -4.88 -18.41
C ALA A 155 -0.10 -6.26 -18.13
N ARG A 156 -1.35 -6.52 -18.51
CA ARG A 156 -2.00 -7.86 -18.36
C ARG A 156 -1.61 -8.89 -19.42
N ARG A 157 -1.11 -8.46 -20.59
CA ARG A 157 -0.94 -9.33 -21.77
C ARG A 157 0.50 -9.81 -22.02
N ARG A 158 1.40 -9.63 -21.06
CA ARG A 158 2.80 -10.12 -21.10
C ARG A 158 3.11 -10.89 -19.82
#